data_AF-A0A950J6J1-F1
#
_entry.id   AF-A0A950J6J1-F1
#
_cell.length_a   1.000
_cell.length_b   1.000
_cell.length_c   1.000
_cell.angle_alpha   90.00
_cell.angle_beta   90.00
_cell.angle_gamma   90.00
#
_symmetry.space_group_name_H-M   'P 1'
#
loop_
_entity.id
_entity.type
_entity.pdbx_description
1 polymer ?
#
loop_
_entity_poly.entity_id
_entity_poly.type
_entity_poly.pdbx_seq_one_letter_code
_entity_poly.pdbx_strand_id
1 'polypeptide(L)'
;MLVLRSDFDPRWILSDGNARPTPSRLVDGFANGWAIAPGSRHFILRFSPAGYLRAALAVGLFWLILLFVDVVRMLREARYRSGAH
;
A
#
# COMPACT_ATOMS: atom_id res chain seq x y z
N MET A 1 -16.47 18.99 -11.52
CA MET A 1 -15.39 18.04 -11.88
C MET A 1 -14.36 18.06 -10.79
N LEU A 2 -13.83 16.90 -10.38
CA LEU A 2 -12.76 16.81 -9.39
C LEU A 2 -11.45 16.51 -10.11
N VAL A 3 -10.38 17.22 -9.73
CA VAL A 3 -9.06 17.09 -10.35
C VAL A 3 -8.03 16.92 -9.25
N LEU A 4 -7.15 15.93 -9.41
CA LEU A 4 -5.95 15.74 -8.61
C LEU A 4 -4.77 16.35 -9.39
N ARG A 5 -4.24 17.48 -8.90
CA ARG A 5 -3.09 18.17 -9.51
C ARG A 5 -1.78 17.46 -9.14
N SER A 6 -1.62 16.24 -9.62
CA SER A 6 -0.39 15.45 -9.60
C SER A 6 -0.19 14.83 -10.98
N ASP A 7 0.97 14.19 -11.19
CA ASP A 7 1.17 13.36 -12.38
C ASP A 7 0.08 12.29 -12.49
N PHE A 8 -0.30 12.03 -13.74
CA PHE A 8 -1.35 11.09 -14.07
C PHE A 8 -0.92 9.68 -13.66
N ASP A 9 -1.71 9.06 -12.78
CA ASP A 9 -1.55 7.66 -12.44
C ASP A 9 -2.92 6.96 -12.52
N PRO A 10 -3.10 5.99 -13.44
CA PRO A 10 -4.38 5.29 -13.63
C PRO A 10 -4.79 4.45 -12.41
N ARG A 11 -3.88 4.24 -11.45
CA ARG A 11 -4.09 3.44 -10.23
C ARG A 11 -4.84 4.21 -9.13
N TRP A 12 -5.08 5.51 -9.33
CA TRP A 12 -6.00 6.29 -8.50
C TRP A 12 -7.45 5.99 -8.87
N ILE A 13 -8.21 5.54 -7.88
CA ILE A 13 -9.63 5.23 -8.00
C ILE A 13 -10.41 6.18 -7.09
N LEU A 14 -11.40 6.85 -7.67
CA LEU A 14 -12.40 7.60 -6.91
C LEU A 14 -13.64 6.74 -6.76
N SER A 15 -14.14 6.56 -5.55
CA SER A 15 -15.46 5.95 -5.31
C SER A 15 -16.40 6.94 -4.64
N ASP A 16 -17.67 6.91 -5.03
CA ASP A 16 -18.71 7.64 -4.32
C ASP A 16 -19.10 6.94 -3.00
N GLY A 17 -19.98 7.57 -2.22
CA GLY A 17 -20.51 6.99 -0.98
C GLY A 17 -21.22 5.64 -1.13
N ASN A 18 -21.53 5.22 -2.37
CA ASN A 18 -22.11 3.91 -2.70
C ASN A 18 -21.05 2.91 -3.18
N ALA A 19 -19.77 3.23 -2.98
CA ALA A 19 -18.61 2.44 -3.36
C ALA A 19 -18.50 2.12 -4.87
N ARG A 20 -19.20 2.87 -5.75
CA ARG A 20 -19.07 2.67 -7.19
C ARG A 20 -17.76 3.29 -7.67
N PRO A 21 -16.83 2.50 -8.25
CA PRO A 21 -15.57 3.03 -8.74
C PRO A 21 -15.84 3.89 -9.98
N THR A 22 -15.29 5.09 -9.96
CA THR A 22 -15.30 6.04 -11.09
C THR A 22 -13.90 6.04 -11.70
N PRO A 23 -13.77 5.67 -12.99
CA PRO A 23 -12.48 5.68 -13.66
C PRO A 23 -11.96 7.11 -13.79
N SER A 24 -10.64 7.27 -13.62
CA SER A 24 -9.98 8.55 -13.85
C SER A 24 -9.85 8.85 -15.35
N ARG A 25 -9.78 10.13 -15.68
CA ARG A 25 -9.53 10.65 -17.02
C ARG A 25 -8.32 11.57 -16.97
N LEU A 26 -7.59 11.66 -18.08
CA LEU A 26 -6.51 12.63 -18.23
C LEU A 26 -7.10 14.03 -18.39
N VAL A 27 -6.59 14.97 -17.60
CA VAL A 27 -7.00 16.38 -17.59
C VAL A 27 -5.76 17.23 -17.77
N ASP A 28 -5.86 18.26 -18.61
CA ASP A 28 -4.76 19.20 -18.90
C ASP A 28 -3.45 18.53 -19.35
N GLY A 29 -3.52 17.30 -19.86
CA GLY A 29 -2.38 16.54 -20.36
C GLY A 29 -1.50 15.88 -19.28
N PHE A 30 -1.73 16.14 -17.99
CA PHE A 30 -0.89 15.58 -16.92
C PHE A 30 -1.64 15.16 -15.65
N ALA A 31 -2.89 15.57 -15.43
CA ALA A 31 -3.60 15.35 -14.17
C ALA A 31 -4.65 14.23 -14.27
N ASN A 32 -4.95 13.59 -13.14
CA ASN A 32 -6.14 12.75 -13.02
C ASN A 32 -7.38 13.61 -12.74
N GLY A 33 -8.49 13.30 -13.40
CA GLY A 33 -9.79 13.88 -13.06
C GLY A 33 -10.94 12.89 -13.13
N TRP A 34 -12.03 13.25 -12.47
CA TRP A 34 -13.25 12.43 -12.37
C TRP A 34 -14.49 13.28 -12.62
N ALA A 35 -15.41 12.70 -13.39
CA ALA A 35 -16.76 13.22 -13.53
C ALA A 35 -17.56 12.86 -12.27
N ILE A 36 -18.12 13.87 -11.61
CA ILE A 36 -18.89 13.71 -10.39
C ILE A 36 -20.35 14.02 -10.69
N ALA A 37 -21.24 13.10 -10.30
CA ALA A 37 -22.67 13.34 -10.39
C ALA A 37 -23.10 14.44 -9.42
N PRO A 38 -24.03 15.34 -9.82
CA PRO A 38 -24.62 16.30 -8.91
C PRO A 38 -25.28 15.59 -7.71
N GLY A 39 -25.02 16.07 -6.49
CA GLY A 39 -25.62 15.54 -5.26
C GLY A 39 -24.75 14.53 -4.47
N SER A 40 -23.65 14.05 -5.04
CA SER A 40 -22.67 13.26 -4.28
C SER A 40 -21.95 14.14 -3.26
N ARG A 41 -22.06 13.81 -1.96
CA ARG A 41 -21.47 14.59 -0.85
C ARG A 41 -20.20 13.98 -0.27
N HIS A 42 -19.97 12.70 -0.50
CA HIS A 42 -18.81 11.96 0.01
C HIS A 42 -18.12 11.22 -1.13
N PHE A 43 -16.80 11.38 -1.19
CA PHE A 43 -15.92 10.70 -2.12
C PHE A 43 -14.75 10.11 -1.36
N ILE A 44 -14.32 8.93 -1.79
CA ILE A 44 -13.14 8.28 -1.25
C ILE A 44 -12.16 8.11 -2.39
N LEU A 45 -11.01 8.75 -2.26
CA LEU A 45 -9.90 8.59 -3.17
C LEU A 45 -8.97 7.49 -2.63
N ARG A 46 -8.70 6.47 -3.44
CA ARG A 46 -7.84 5.34 -3.04
C ARG A 46 -6.80 5.05 -4.12
N PHE A 47 -5.60 4.72 -3.68
CA PHE A 47 -4.55 4.19 -4.53
C PHE A 47 -4.61 2.65 -4.49
N SER A 48 -5.03 2.02 -5.60
CA SER A 48 -5.29 0.57 -5.64
C SER A 48 -4.10 -0.29 -5.17
N PRO A 49 -2.84 -0.01 -5.56
CA PRO A 49 -1.69 -0.81 -5.14
C PRO A 49 -1.33 -0.70 -3.66
N ALA A 50 -1.89 0.26 -2.92
CA ALA A 50 -1.51 0.50 -1.52
C ALA A 50 -1.76 -0.74 -0.65
N GLY A 51 -2.84 -1.49 -0.90
CA GLY A 51 -3.15 -2.71 -0.16
C GLY A 51 -2.11 -3.81 -0.37
N TYR A 52 -1.77 -4.09 -1.64
CA TYR A 52 -0.76 -5.09 -2.00
C TYR A 52 0.63 -4.72 -1.47
N LEU A 53 1.00 -3.43 -1.57
CA LEU A 53 2.28 -2.95 -1.05
C LEU A 53 2.38 -3.15 0.47
N ARG A 54 1.33 -2.80 1.21
CA ARG A 54 1.28 -3.01 2.67
C ARG A 54 1.35 -4.49 3.03
N ALA A 55 0.65 -5.34 2.30
CA ALA A 55 0.69 -6.79 2.52
C ALA A 55 2.09 -7.36 2.26
N ALA A 56 2.73 -6.97 1.14
CA ALA A 56 4.09 -7.39 0.82
C ALA A 56 5.09 -6.94 1.88
N LEU A 57 4.99 -5.69 2.35
CA LEU A 57 5.81 -5.17 3.44
C LEU A 57 5.61 -5.94 4.75
N ALA A 58 4.37 -6.25 5.11
CA ALA A 58 4.06 -7.02 6.32
C ALA A 58 4.65 -8.44 6.26
N VAL A 59 4.52 -9.10 5.11
CA VAL A 59 5.12 -10.43 4.88
C VAL A 59 6.64 -10.36 4.96
N GLY A 60 7.26 -9.35 4.32
CA GLY A 60 8.71 -9.15 4.40
C GLY A 60 9.21 -8.94 5.83
N LEU A 61 8.51 -8.11 6.61
CA LEU A 61 8.84 -7.86 8.01
C LEU A 61 8.69 -9.13 8.87
N PHE A 62 7.65 -9.92 8.61
CA PHE A 62 7.44 -11.19 9.30
C PHE A 62 8.61 -12.15 9.07
N TRP A 63 9.06 -12.31 7.82
CA TRP A 63 10.23 -13.13 7.50
C TRP A 63 11.51 -12.63 8.15
N LEU A 64 11.71 -11.30 8.18
CA LEU A 64 12.87 -10.70 8.83
C LEU A 64 12.91 -11.04 10.33
N ILE A 65 11.76 -11.01 11.01
CA ILE A 65 11.65 -11.38 12.42
C ILE A 65 12.01 -12.84 12.62
N LEU A 66 11.50 -13.75 11.79
CA LEU A 66 11.81 -15.18 11.88
C LEU A 66 13.31 -15.45 11.71
N LEU A 67 13.94 -14.83 10.69
CA LEU A 67 15.38 -14.94 10.47
C LEU A 67 16.16 -14.40 11.66
N PHE A 68 15.76 -13.27 12.22
CA PHE A 68 16.42 -12.70 13.39
C PHE A 68 16.34 -13.65 14.60
N VAL A 69 15.16 -14.23 14.87
CA VAL A 69 14.97 -15.20 15.95
C VAL A 69 15.86 -16.43 15.75
N ASP A 70 15.94 -16.95 14.53
CA ASP A 70 16.74 -18.14 14.22
C ASP A 70 18.24 -17.86 14.38
N VAL A 71 18.72 -16.71 13.92
CA VAL A 71 20.10 -16.27 14.13
C VAL A 71 20.42 -16.11 15.62
N VAL A 72 19.54 -15.48 16.40
CA VAL A 72 19.73 -15.35 17.85
C VAL A 72 19.78 -16.72 18.53
N ARG A 73 18.93 -17.65 18.11
CA ARG A 73 18.93 -19.02 18.62
C ARG A 73 20.25 -19.72 18.30
N MET A 74 20.70 -19.67 17.04
CA MET A 74 21.96 -20.26 16.60
C MET A 74 23.15 -19.71 17.38
N LEU A 75 23.21 -18.40 17.59
CA LEU A 75 24.28 -17.75 18.37
C LEU A 75 24.27 -18.19 19.85
N ARG A 76 23.10 -18.37 20.46
CA ARG A 76 22.99 -18.89 21.83
C ARG A 76 23.50 -20.32 21.92
N GLU A 77 23.12 -21.18 20.97
CA GLU A 77 23.57 -22.57 20.92
C GLU A 77 25.09 -22.66 20.71
N ALA A 78 25.66 -21.83 19.83
CA ALA A 78 27.10 -21.76 19.61
C ALA A 78 27.87 -21.34 20.86
N ARG A 79 27.39 -20.31 21.57
CA ARG A 79 28.00 -19.85 22.83
C ARG A 79 27.96 -20.92 23.92
N TYR A 80 26.86 -21.66 24.04
CA TYR A 80 26.75 -22.76 25.01
C TYR A 80 27.78 -23.86 24.73
N ARG A 81 27.99 -24.23 23.46
CA ARG A 81 29.01 -25.22 23.07
C ARG A 81 30.44 -24.76 23.34
N SER A 82 30.74 -23.47 23.18
CA SER A 82 32.08 -22.94 23.43
C SER A 82 32.47 -22.82 24.91
N GLY A 83 31.50 -22.78 25.83
CA GLY A 83 31.77 -22.67 27.28
C GLY A 83 31.83 -24.01 28.02
N ALA A 84 31.66 -25.13 27.32
CA ALA A 84 31.68 -26.48 27.88
C ALA A 84 33.05 -27.19 27.71
N HIS A 85 34.08 -26.48 27.24
CA HIS A 85 35.46 -26.91 27.11
C HIS A 85 36.37 -26.03 27.96
#